data_AF-A0A940Q9E1-F1
#
_entry.id   AF-A0A940Q9E1-F1
#
_cell.length_a   1.000
_cell.length_b   1.000
_cell.length_c   1.000
_cell.angle_alpha   90.00
_cell.angle_beta   90.00
_cell.angle_gamma   90.00
#
_symmetry.space_group_name_H-M   'P 1'
#
loop_
_entity.id
_entity.type
_entity.pdbx_description
1 polymer ?
#
loop_
_entity_poly.entity_id
_entity_poly.type
_entity_poly.pdbx_seq_one_letter_code
_entity_poly.pdbx_strand_id
1 'polypeptide(L)'
;MALLNNTQLRRKSYLRLLLRYVGVTFIGLSFALFYVVARKGMGAFANVIFSFCTISCMLCLYADLCLKLGGEMGGNVRLHKEKDCPKHGMLLGILSTIPYYVTYIILVLSKAGVIGNFFGWFKLINSPYLPLLDLFGKADTKAAAIPIDYLIIFAIFPVINIVVCHLCYKISYERIDVAKKVLYKNKD
;
A
#
# COMPACT_ATOMS: atom_id res chain seq x y z
N MET A 1 -29.97 7.13 -10.19
CA MET A 1 -28.81 6.45 -9.58
C MET A 1 -28.97 6.57 -8.06
N ALA A 2 -29.33 5.50 -7.36
CA ALA A 2 -29.55 5.57 -5.90
C ALA A 2 -28.22 5.81 -5.19
N LEU A 3 -28.04 7.01 -4.61
CA LEU A 3 -26.86 7.36 -3.83
C LEU A 3 -26.88 6.59 -2.51
N LEU A 4 -25.81 5.86 -2.24
CA LEU A 4 -25.67 5.05 -1.03
C LEU A 4 -25.51 5.96 0.19
N ASN A 5 -26.14 5.61 1.31
CA ASN A 5 -25.87 6.25 2.60
C ASN A 5 -24.42 5.95 3.05
N ASN A 6 -23.80 6.85 3.81
CA ASN A 6 -22.43 6.74 4.35
C ASN A 6 -22.13 5.41 5.05
N THR A 7 -23.11 4.76 5.69
CA THR A 7 -22.92 3.42 6.29
C THR A 7 -22.65 2.35 5.24
N GLN A 8 -23.38 2.38 4.12
CA GLN A 8 -23.18 1.47 3.01
C GLN A 8 -21.90 1.77 2.24
N LEU A 9 -21.56 3.05 2.07
CA LEU A 9 -20.27 3.45 1.49
C LEU A 9 -19.10 2.91 2.30
N ARG A 10 -19.10 3.05 3.64
CA ARG A 10 -18.03 2.52 4.48
C ARG A 10 -17.82 1.02 4.29
N ARG A 11 -18.91 0.24 4.24
CA ARG A 11 -18.83 -1.20 3.96
C ARG A 11 -18.24 -1.48 2.57
N LYS A 12 -18.66 -0.74 1.54
CA LYS A 12 -18.08 -0.85 0.20
C LYS A 12 -16.63 -0.38 0.14
N SER A 13 -16.22 0.58 0.96
CA SER A 13 -14.83 1.05 1.04
C SER A 13 -13.89 -0.07 1.49
N TYR A 14 -14.27 -0.85 2.50
CA TYR A 14 -13.47 -1.98 2.95
C TYR A 14 -13.36 -3.08 1.89
N LEU A 15 -14.45 -3.39 1.18
CA LEU A 15 -14.43 -4.35 0.08
C LEU A 15 -13.56 -3.86 -1.09
N ARG A 16 -13.69 -2.57 -1.46
CA ARG A 16 -12.84 -1.94 -2.48
C ARG A 16 -11.37 -1.94 -2.07
N LEU A 17 -11.07 -1.76 -0.80
CA LEU A 17 -9.71 -1.81 -0.26
C LEU A 17 -9.11 -3.21 -0.37
N LEU A 18 -9.85 -4.26 0.01
CA LEU A 18 -9.40 -5.65 -0.15
C LEU A 18 -9.19 -6.02 -1.61
N LEU A 19 -10.11 -5.63 -2.49
CA LEU A 19 -9.97 -5.84 -3.93
C LEU A 19 -8.72 -5.11 -4.47
N ARG A 20 -8.45 -3.90 -3.96
CA ARG A 20 -7.27 -3.13 -4.35
C ARG A 20 -5.98 -3.78 -3.86
N TYR A 21 -5.96 -4.33 -2.65
CA TYR A 21 -4.82 -5.09 -2.15
C TYR A 21 -4.50 -6.30 -3.04
N VAL A 22 -5.52 -7.05 -3.48
CA VAL A 22 -5.35 -8.16 -4.45
C VAL A 22 -4.78 -7.62 -5.77
N GLY A 23 -5.32 -6.51 -6.29
CA GLY A 23 -4.81 -5.88 -7.51
C GLY A 23 -3.35 -5.40 -7.39
N VAL A 24 -2.98 -4.81 -6.26
CA VAL A 24 -1.61 -4.39 -5.95
C VAL A 24 -0.68 -5.60 -5.91
N THR A 25 -1.10 -6.69 -5.28
CA THR A 25 -0.31 -7.93 -5.20
C THR A 25 -0.14 -8.58 -6.57
N PHE A 26 -1.18 -8.58 -7.40
CA PHE A 26 -1.12 -9.09 -8.77
C PHE A 26 -0.14 -8.29 -9.63
N ILE A 27 -0.24 -6.95 -9.59
CA ILE A 27 0.70 -6.06 -10.30
C ILE A 27 2.11 -6.25 -9.77
N GLY A 28 2.29 -6.30 -8.44
CA GLY A 28 3.57 -6.57 -7.81
C GLY A 28 4.18 -7.90 -8.25
N LEU A 29 3.36 -8.94 -8.44
CA LEU A 29 3.81 -10.24 -8.91
C LEU A 29 4.25 -10.18 -10.38
N SER A 30 3.52 -9.47 -11.23
CA SER A 30 3.93 -9.22 -12.61
C SER A 30 5.30 -8.52 -12.65
N PHE A 31 5.48 -7.43 -11.88
CA PHE A 31 6.77 -6.74 -11.80
C PHE A 31 7.86 -7.61 -11.19
N ALA A 32 7.56 -8.46 -10.20
CA ALA A 32 8.51 -9.38 -9.61
C ALA A 32 9.03 -10.41 -10.63
N LEU A 33 8.19 -10.91 -11.52
CA LEU A 33 8.61 -11.81 -12.61
C LEU A 33 9.56 -11.11 -13.58
N PHE A 34 9.23 -9.89 -14.02
CA PHE A 34 10.13 -9.09 -14.86
C PHE A 34 11.43 -8.74 -14.14
N TYR A 35 11.36 -8.42 -12.85
CA TYR A 35 12.50 -8.13 -12.00
C TYR A 35 13.48 -9.31 -11.93
N VAL A 36 12.99 -10.55 -11.74
CA VAL A 36 13.85 -11.75 -11.70
C VAL A 36 14.62 -11.94 -13.01
N VAL A 37 13.99 -11.63 -14.15
CA VAL A 37 14.65 -11.69 -15.47
C VAL A 37 15.64 -10.54 -15.63
N ALA A 38 15.22 -9.31 -15.36
CA ALA A 38 16.05 -8.10 -15.49
C ALA A 38 17.29 -8.15 -14.58
N ARG A 39 17.17 -8.77 -13.40
CA ARG A 39 18.28 -8.96 -12.46
C ARG A 39 19.44 -9.77 -13.02
N LYS A 40 19.16 -10.74 -13.89
CA LYS A 40 20.20 -11.56 -14.53
C LYS A 40 21.07 -10.73 -15.47
N GLY A 41 20.52 -9.68 -16.09
CA GLY A 41 21.25 -8.81 -17.01
C GLY A 41 21.86 -7.57 -16.36
N MET A 42 21.10 -6.87 -15.52
CA MET A 42 21.46 -5.54 -15.00
C MET A 42 22.05 -5.56 -13.58
N GLY A 43 22.11 -6.71 -12.92
CA GLY A 43 22.66 -6.81 -11.57
C GLY A 43 21.93 -5.90 -10.58
N ALA A 44 22.65 -5.21 -9.68
CA ALA A 44 22.06 -4.43 -8.58
C ALA A 44 21.21 -3.24 -9.06
N PHE A 45 21.45 -2.73 -10.27
CA PHE A 45 20.71 -1.61 -10.83
C PHE A 45 19.23 -1.92 -11.07
N ALA A 46 18.90 -3.18 -11.39
CA ALA A 46 17.52 -3.63 -11.49
C ALA A 46 16.77 -3.52 -10.14
N ASN A 47 17.43 -3.73 -9.00
CA ASN A 47 16.78 -3.58 -7.69
C ASN A 47 16.25 -2.17 -7.52
N VAL A 48 17.07 -1.15 -7.79
CA VAL A 48 16.70 0.25 -7.55
C VAL A 48 15.52 0.66 -8.43
N ILE A 49 15.59 0.38 -9.74
CA ILE A 49 14.53 0.76 -10.69
C ILE A 49 13.22 0.05 -10.38
N PHE A 50 13.26 -1.27 -10.21
CA PHE A 50 12.04 -2.03 -9.96
C PHE A 50 11.45 -1.72 -8.59
N SER A 51 12.28 -1.45 -7.56
CA SER A 51 11.78 -1.01 -6.24
C SER A 51 11.02 0.29 -6.35
N PHE A 52 11.58 1.28 -7.02
CA PHE A 52 10.93 2.56 -7.21
C PHE A 52 9.62 2.40 -7.99
N CYS A 53 9.64 1.59 -9.05
CA CYS A 53 8.48 1.35 -9.89
C CYS A 53 7.34 0.63 -9.14
N THR A 54 7.64 -0.46 -8.43
CA THR A 54 6.61 -1.25 -7.72
C THR A 54 6.02 -0.47 -6.55
N ILE A 55 6.85 0.23 -5.78
CA ILE A 55 6.39 1.06 -4.67
C ILE A 55 5.54 2.20 -5.22
N SER A 56 6.03 2.95 -6.21
CA SER A 56 5.26 4.06 -6.81
C SER A 56 3.90 3.59 -7.35
N CYS A 57 3.87 2.46 -8.07
CA CYS A 57 2.62 1.89 -8.57
C CYS A 57 1.66 1.54 -7.43
N MET A 58 2.16 0.88 -6.37
CA MET A 58 1.36 0.58 -5.18
C MET A 58 0.78 1.85 -4.55
N LEU A 59 1.61 2.88 -4.35
CA LEU A 59 1.15 4.14 -3.75
C LEU A 59 0.09 4.82 -4.63
N CYS A 60 0.29 4.87 -5.95
CA CYS A 60 -0.69 5.42 -6.90
C CYS A 60 -2.02 4.67 -6.84
N LEU A 61 -1.99 3.34 -6.71
CA LEU A 61 -3.20 2.53 -6.62
C LEU A 61 -3.99 2.82 -5.34
N TYR A 62 -3.32 2.94 -4.20
CA TYR A 62 -3.98 3.32 -2.94
C TYR A 62 -4.44 4.78 -2.95
N ALA A 63 -3.64 5.68 -3.52
CA ALA A 63 -3.97 7.10 -3.68
C ALA A 63 -5.25 7.29 -4.50
N ASP A 64 -5.35 6.67 -5.68
CA ASP A 64 -6.54 6.74 -6.56
C ASP A 64 -7.81 6.25 -5.84
N LEU A 65 -7.69 5.14 -5.09
CA LEU A 65 -8.82 4.64 -4.30
C LEU A 65 -9.25 5.65 -3.23
N CYS A 66 -8.30 6.21 -2.47
CA CYS A 66 -8.59 7.14 -1.39
C CYS A 66 -9.11 8.49 -1.90
N LEU A 67 -8.63 8.97 -3.06
CA LEU A 67 -9.17 10.15 -3.73
C LEU A 67 -10.65 9.94 -4.11
N LYS A 68 -10.99 8.81 -4.73
CA LYS A 68 -12.39 8.50 -5.10
C LYS A 68 -13.29 8.40 -3.85
N LEU A 69 -12.83 7.69 -2.83
CA LEU A 69 -13.58 7.53 -1.57
C LEU A 69 -13.77 8.85 -0.82
N GLY A 70 -12.74 9.70 -0.77
CA GLY A 70 -12.81 11.02 -0.15
C GLY A 70 -13.83 11.91 -0.86
N GLY A 71 -13.87 11.88 -2.19
CA GLY A 71 -14.79 12.68 -2.99
C GLY A 71 -16.24 12.23 -2.83
N GLU A 72 -16.49 10.92 -2.83
CA GLU A 72 -17.82 10.34 -2.58
C GLU A 72 -18.35 10.70 -1.18
N MET A 73 -17.54 10.51 -0.14
CA MET A 73 -17.96 10.79 1.24
C MET A 73 -18.10 12.28 1.53
N GLY A 74 -17.16 13.11 1.05
CA GLY A 74 -17.24 14.56 1.18
C GLY A 74 -18.45 15.14 0.43
N GLY A 75 -18.77 14.57 -0.73
CA GLY A 75 -19.99 14.89 -1.49
C GLY A 75 -21.26 14.58 -0.69
N ASN A 76 -21.34 13.39 -0.09
CA ASN A 76 -22.50 12.98 0.70
C ASN A 76 -22.71 13.83 1.96
N VAL A 77 -21.65 14.16 2.69
CA VAL A 77 -21.75 15.02 3.89
C VAL A 77 -22.26 16.41 3.54
N ARG A 78 -21.79 17.00 2.42
CA ARG A 78 -22.20 18.33 1.97
C ARG A 78 -23.61 18.37 1.37
N LEU A 79 -23.93 17.41 0.51
CA LEU A 79 -25.19 17.41 -0.25
C LEU A 79 -26.36 16.79 0.51
N HIS A 80 -26.09 15.81 1.38
CA HIS A 80 -27.13 15.01 2.07
C HIS A 80 -27.10 15.19 3.59
N LYS A 81 -26.28 16.12 4.11
CA LYS A 81 -26.12 16.40 5.56
C LYS A 81 -25.81 15.16 6.40
N GLU A 82 -25.13 14.20 5.78
CA GLU A 82 -24.67 12.98 6.44
C GLU A 82 -23.58 13.26 7.48
N LYS A 83 -23.34 12.30 8.37
CA LYS A 83 -22.34 12.47 9.45
C LYS A 83 -20.92 12.62 8.90
N ASP A 84 -20.23 13.65 9.39
CA ASP A 84 -18.84 13.96 9.06
C ASP A 84 -17.87 12.82 9.43
N CYS A 85 -16.96 12.47 8.51
CA CYS A 85 -16.05 11.33 8.64
C CYS A 85 -14.60 11.67 8.16
N PRO A 86 -13.93 12.69 8.74
CA PRO A 86 -12.63 13.16 8.24
C PRO A 86 -11.48 12.19 8.55
N LYS A 87 -11.60 11.44 9.66
CA LYS A 87 -10.58 10.45 10.08
C LYS A 87 -10.64 9.13 9.29
N HIS A 88 -11.60 8.98 8.38
CA HIS A 88 -11.80 7.72 7.66
C HIS A 88 -10.60 7.36 6.75
N GLY A 89 -9.89 8.35 6.19
CA GLY A 89 -8.66 8.10 5.44
C GLY A 89 -7.55 7.44 6.24
N MET A 90 -7.41 7.79 7.53
CA MET A 90 -6.43 7.15 8.42
C MET A 90 -6.82 5.69 8.71
N LEU A 91 -8.11 5.44 8.93
CA LEU A 91 -8.63 4.09 9.12
C LEU A 91 -8.37 3.21 7.88
N LEU A 92 -8.64 3.72 6.67
CA LEU A 92 -8.36 3.02 5.42
C LEU A 92 -6.86 2.71 5.26
N GLY A 93 -6.01 3.65 5.65
CA GLY A 93 -4.56 3.46 5.70
C GLY A 93 -4.14 2.33 6.65
N ILE A 94 -4.67 2.29 7.86
CA ILE A 94 -4.37 1.21 8.82
C ILE A 94 -4.84 -0.13 8.23
N LEU A 95 -6.08 -0.19 7.73
CA LEU A 95 -6.62 -1.42 7.14
C LEU A 95 -5.84 -1.91 5.92
N SER A 96 -5.24 -1.01 5.12
CA SER A 96 -4.40 -1.42 3.98
C SER A 96 -3.09 -2.05 4.42
N THR A 97 -2.59 -1.72 5.62
CA THR A 97 -1.35 -2.28 6.16
C THR A 97 -1.50 -3.65 6.81
N ILE A 98 -2.70 -3.98 7.30
CA ILE A 98 -2.97 -5.23 8.04
C ILE A 98 -2.49 -6.48 7.30
N PRO A 99 -2.79 -6.71 6.00
CA PRO A 99 -2.36 -7.93 5.32
C PRO A 99 -0.83 -8.09 5.28
N TYR A 100 -0.10 -6.99 5.11
CA TYR A 100 1.36 -7.00 5.12
C TYR A 100 1.90 -7.37 6.51
N TYR A 101 1.35 -6.80 7.59
CA TYR A 101 1.77 -7.15 8.95
C TYR A 101 1.40 -8.57 9.37
N VAL A 102 0.26 -9.10 8.91
CA VAL A 102 -0.12 -10.50 9.15
C VAL A 102 0.96 -11.43 8.58
N THR A 103 1.36 -11.23 7.33
CA THR A 103 2.41 -12.06 6.72
C THR A 103 3.80 -11.83 7.34
N TYR A 104 4.08 -10.61 7.82
CA TYR A 104 5.31 -10.31 8.56
C TYR A 104 5.42 -11.10 9.86
N ILE A 105 4.35 -11.13 10.68
CA ILE A 105 4.34 -11.87 11.95
C ILE A 105 4.59 -13.36 11.70
N ILE A 106 3.95 -13.93 10.67
CA ILE A 106 4.17 -15.32 10.27
C ILE A 106 5.63 -15.53 9.83
N LEU A 107 6.23 -14.58 9.10
CA LEU A 107 7.64 -14.66 8.71
C LEU A 107 8.58 -14.67 9.92
N VAL A 108 8.33 -13.82 10.92
CA VAL A 108 9.12 -13.76 12.15
C VAL A 108 9.02 -15.08 12.93
N LEU A 109 7.82 -15.67 13.04
CA LEU A 109 7.64 -17.00 13.62
C LEU A 109 8.39 -18.08 12.84
N SER A 110 8.43 -17.98 11.52
CA SER A 110 9.19 -18.90 10.65
C SER A 110 10.70 -18.77 10.85
N LYS A 111 11.21 -17.53 11.00
CA LYS A 111 12.61 -17.30 11.32
C LYS A 111 12.99 -17.83 12.71
N ALA A 112 12.09 -17.74 13.69
CA ALA A 112 12.27 -18.27 15.04
C ALA A 112 12.20 -19.81 15.12
N GLY A 113 11.89 -20.50 14.01
CA GLY A 113 11.78 -21.96 13.97
C GLY A 113 10.49 -22.52 14.60
N VAL A 114 9.53 -21.66 14.94
CA VAL A 114 8.23 -22.06 15.52
C VAL A 114 7.36 -22.73 14.45
N ILE A 115 7.46 -22.27 13.21
CA ILE A 115 6.75 -22.82 12.05
C ILE A 115 7.73 -23.19 10.94
N GLY A 116 7.27 -24.01 9.98
CA GLY A 116 8.04 -24.37 8.79
C GLY A 116 8.43 -23.16 7.92
N ASN A 117 9.15 -23.41 6.83
CA ASN A 117 9.68 -22.34 5.98
C ASN A 117 8.57 -21.59 5.21
N PHE A 118 8.16 -20.43 5.72
CA PHE A 118 7.13 -19.56 5.13
C PHE A 118 7.71 -18.58 4.09
N PHE A 119 9.03 -18.52 3.94
CA PHE A 119 9.66 -17.42 3.23
C PHE A 119 9.27 -17.33 1.74
N GLY A 120 9.06 -18.47 1.09
CA GLY A 120 8.57 -18.51 -0.29
C GLY A 120 7.18 -17.87 -0.44
N TRP A 121 6.24 -18.23 0.44
CA TRP A 121 4.90 -17.66 0.46
C TRP A 121 4.91 -16.17 0.80
N PHE A 122 5.76 -15.76 1.73
CA PHE A 122 5.97 -14.36 2.05
C PHE A 122 6.37 -13.54 0.81
N LYS A 123 7.32 -14.03 0.00
CA LYS A 123 7.75 -13.35 -1.24
C LYS A 123 6.62 -13.21 -2.27
N LEU A 124 5.74 -14.20 -2.36
CA LEU A 124 4.62 -14.17 -3.31
C LEU A 124 3.53 -13.19 -2.88
N ILE A 125 3.13 -13.21 -1.61
CA ILE A 125 2.08 -12.35 -1.08
C ILE A 125 2.56 -10.89 -0.99
N ASN A 126 3.85 -10.68 -0.70
CA ASN A 126 4.46 -9.36 -0.57
C ASN A 126 5.34 -9.00 -1.77
N SER A 127 4.98 -9.51 -2.95
CA SER A 127 5.69 -9.28 -4.20
C SER A 127 5.96 -7.80 -4.54
N PRO A 128 5.10 -6.81 -4.20
CA PRO A 128 5.42 -5.40 -4.50
C PRO A 128 6.67 -4.90 -3.79
N TYR A 129 7.03 -5.48 -2.64
CA TYR A 129 8.21 -5.09 -1.86
C TYR A 129 9.44 -5.92 -2.19
N LEU A 130 9.32 -6.98 -3.00
CA LEU A 130 10.42 -7.89 -3.29
C LEU A 130 11.68 -7.18 -3.82
N PRO A 131 11.60 -6.30 -4.84
CA PRO A 131 12.79 -5.63 -5.37
C PRO A 131 13.46 -4.73 -4.32
N LEU A 132 12.65 -4.12 -3.44
CA LEU A 132 13.12 -3.26 -2.36
C LEU A 132 13.90 -4.07 -1.33
N LEU A 133 13.34 -5.20 -0.92
CA LEU A 133 13.96 -6.03 0.11
C LEU A 133 15.28 -6.65 -0.36
N ASP A 134 15.38 -6.98 -1.66
CA ASP A 134 16.61 -7.48 -2.27
C ASP A 134 17.73 -6.42 -2.37
N LEU A 135 17.47 -5.13 -2.09
CA LEU A 135 18.52 -4.11 -1.91
C LEU A 135 19.32 -4.33 -0.62
N PHE A 136 18.69 -4.91 0.40
CA PHE A 136 19.24 -5.00 1.76
C PHE A 136 19.73 -6.40 2.11
N GLY A 137 19.88 -7.24 1.09
CA GLY A 137 20.43 -8.57 1.21
C GLY A 137 19.71 -9.55 0.30
N LYS A 138 20.47 -10.47 -0.30
CA LYS A 138 19.89 -11.65 -0.93
C LYS A 138 19.36 -12.53 0.18
N ALA A 139 18.05 -12.50 0.41
CA ALA A 139 17.47 -13.40 1.36
C ALA A 139 17.46 -14.82 0.75
N ASP A 140 18.30 -15.68 1.33
CA ASP A 140 18.37 -17.12 1.06
C ASP A 140 16.98 -17.75 1.12
N THR A 141 16.77 -18.88 0.43
CA THR A 141 15.45 -19.55 0.38
C THR A 141 14.94 -20.01 1.76
N LYS A 142 15.75 -19.93 2.81
CA LYS A 142 15.43 -20.34 4.18
C LYS A 142 15.10 -19.15 5.07
N ALA A 143 13.96 -19.21 5.75
CA ALA A 143 13.52 -18.19 6.72
C ALA A 143 14.55 -17.88 7.83
N ALA A 144 15.29 -18.89 8.29
CA ALA A 144 16.30 -18.74 9.35
C ALA A 144 17.44 -17.77 8.96
N ALA A 145 17.83 -17.77 7.68
CA ALA A 145 18.95 -16.99 7.14
C ALA A 145 18.58 -15.54 6.76
N ILE A 146 17.31 -15.12 6.97
CA ILE A 146 16.87 -13.77 6.63
C ILE A 146 17.63 -12.75 7.50
N PRO A 147 18.32 -11.76 6.91
CA PRO A 147 19.02 -10.74 7.69
C PRO A 147 18.02 -9.86 8.47
N ILE A 148 18.44 -9.35 9.63
CA ILE A 148 17.57 -8.53 10.49
C ILE A 148 17.11 -7.26 9.77
N ASP A 149 17.98 -6.67 8.94
CA ASP A 149 17.69 -5.46 8.15
C ASP A 149 16.45 -5.65 7.26
N TYR A 150 16.31 -6.82 6.64
CA TYR A 150 15.14 -7.19 5.84
C TYR A 150 13.85 -7.07 6.64
N LEU A 151 13.86 -7.53 7.90
CA LEU A 151 12.70 -7.49 8.77
C LEU A 151 12.38 -6.07 9.23
N ILE A 152 13.40 -5.26 9.52
CA ILE A 152 13.22 -3.85 9.94
C ILE A 152 12.60 -3.05 8.80
N ILE A 153 13.13 -3.20 7.59
CA ILE A 153 12.65 -2.47 6.41
C ILE A 153 11.21 -2.85 6.09
N PHE A 154 10.89 -4.14 6.12
CA PHE A 154 9.52 -4.58 5.89
C PHE A 154 8.55 -4.12 6.99
N ALA A 155 9.01 -3.96 8.24
CA ALA A 155 8.16 -3.44 9.31
C ALA A 155 7.83 -1.95 9.12
N ILE A 156 8.75 -1.17 8.56
CA ILE A 156 8.61 0.28 8.40
C ILE A 156 7.88 0.65 7.10
N PHE A 157 8.24 0.04 5.98
CA PHE A 157 7.79 0.50 4.66
C PHE A 157 6.26 0.51 4.47
N PRO A 158 5.49 -0.49 4.91
CA PRO A 158 4.03 -0.47 4.78
C PRO A 158 3.36 0.73 5.46
N VAL A 159 3.97 1.34 6.48
CA VAL A 159 3.44 2.53 7.17
C VAL A 159 3.22 3.69 6.22
N ILE A 160 3.99 3.78 5.12
CA ILE A 160 3.80 4.83 4.11
C ILE A 160 2.39 4.82 3.51
N ASN A 161 1.75 3.64 3.44
CA ASN A 161 0.38 3.50 2.95
C ASN A 161 -0.61 4.24 3.84
N ILE A 162 -0.35 4.31 5.16
CA ILE A 162 -1.20 5.06 6.10
C ILE A 162 -1.20 6.54 5.74
N VAL A 163 -0.01 7.08 5.49
CA VAL A 163 0.18 8.50 5.14
C VAL A 163 -0.48 8.80 3.80
N VAL A 164 -0.22 7.99 2.77
CA VAL A 164 -0.79 8.18 1.43
C VAL A 164 -2.31 8.11 1.47
N CYS A 165 -2.88 7.08 2.11
CA CYS A 165 -4.33 6.94 2.24
C CYS A 165 -4.95 8.14 2.97
N HIS A 166 -4.33 8.61 4.06
CA HIS A 166 -4.85 9.74 4.83
C HIS A 166 -4.81 11.04 4.03
N LEU A 167 -3.67 11.36 3.41
CA LEU A 167 -3.49 12.60 2.64
C LEU A 167 -4.40 12.64 1.41
N CYS A 168 -4.41 11.59 0.60
CA CYS A 168 -5.25 11.51 -0.59
C CYS A 168 -6.74 11.56 -0.25
N TYR A 169 -7.17 10.87 0.81
CA TYR A 169 -8.54 10.97 1.29
C TYR A 169 -8.86 12.41 1.71
N LYS A 170 -8.01 13.03 2.53
CA LYS A 170 -8.24 14.39 3.04
C LYS A 170 -8.33 15.42 1.92
N ILE A 171 -7.40 15.36 0.95
CA ILE A 171 -7.38 16.25 -0.22
C ILE A 171 -8.73 16.21 -0.96
N SER A 172 -9.23 15.01 -1.25
CA SER A 172 -10.48 14.85 -1.99
C SER A 172 -11.72 15.17 -1.14
N TYR A 173 -11.71 14.79 0.14
CA TYR A 173 -12.78 15.05 1.09
C TYR A 173 -13.04 16.54 1.31
N GLU A 174 -11.96 17.31 1.49
CA GLU A 174 -12.02 18.75 1.67
C GLU A 174 -12.17 19.50 0.33
N ARG A 175 -12.04 18.81 -0.82
CA ARG A 175 -11.89 19.39 -2.16
C ARG A 175 -10.78 20.43 -2.22
N ILE A 176 -9.63 20.10 -1.63
CA ILE A 176 -8.44 20.93 -1.75
C ILE A 176 -8.00 20.88 -3.21
N ASP A 177 -8.11 22.02 -3.89
CA ASP A 177 -7.50 22.20 -5.20
C ASP A 177 -5.98 22.37 -5.01
N VAL A 178 -5.28 21.23 -5.09
CA VAL A 178 -3.81 21.18 -4.93
C VAL A 178 -3.13 21.98 -6.04
N ALA A 179 -3.68 21.99 -7.26
CA ALA A 179 -3.13 22.76 -8.37
C ALA A 179 -3.22 24.25 -8.07
N LYS A 180 -4.36 24.72 -7.57
CA LYS A 180 -4.53 26.12 -7.16
C LYS A 180 -3.60 26.49 -6.01
N LYS A 181 -3.42 25.61 -5.02
CA LYS A 181 -2.58 25.87 -3.84
C LYS A 181 -1.07 25.88 -4.15
N VAL A 182 -0.63 25.11 -5.16
CA VAL A 182 0.78 25.06 -5.60
C VAL A 182 1.09 26.18 -6.60
N LEU A 183 0.20 26.46 -7.54
CA LEU A 183 0.41 27.50 -8.57
C LEU A 183 0.14 28.92 -8.06
N TYR A 184 -0.90 29.08 -7.24
CA TYR A 184 -1.25 30.35 -6.62
C TYR A 184 -0.87 30.28 -5.14
N LYS A 185 0.44 30.31 -4.88
CA LYS A 185 0.97 30.52 -3.53
C LYS A 185 0.29 31.76 -2.95
N ASN A 186 -0.54 31.56 -1.92
CA ASN A 186 -1.40 32.54 -1.24
C ASN A 186 -1.14 34.00 -1.66
N LYS A 187 -1.93 34.52 -2.60
CA LYS A 187 -2.13 35.96 -2.71
C LYS A 187 -3.21 36.32 -1.70
N ASP A 188 -2.79 36.42 -0.45
CA ASP A 188 -3.45 37.28 0.53
C ASP A 188 -2.64 38.59 0.59
#